data_AF-V8R3W0-F1
#
_entry.id   AF-V8R3W0-F1
#
_cell.length_a   1.000
_cell.length_b   1.000
_cell.length_c   1.000
_cell.angle_alpha   90.00
_cell.angle_beta   90.00
_cell.angle_gamma   90.00
#
_symmetry.space_group_name_H-M   'P 1'
#
loop_
_entity.id
_entity.type
_entity.pdbx_description
1 polymer ?
#
loop_
_entity_poly.entity_id
_entity_poly.type
_entity_poly.pdbx_seq_one_letter_code
_entity_poly.pdbx_strand_id
1 'polypeptide(L)'
;MKIKEINESSLIESYLQDRYRKTAESIKQELGQIDIPDVTYETALELGSIFMFQFGRTNKEEFSQFINEKQIEFTDNKLSAYFNVLLRRKVEVNIDFERLVQKTIANYDVAKEQAAKFLNEIGIPSPFINTFMKNAETIRDLAEVLACDYFYHNGIKPRQDIFDGKHLYTIFKELGEDYKNINIGFADNHKWRYENNILILPKKGYMQYMGQYADLINSYGSGYELSTLMRDNSFYKKVENSFNNDYSPANYHDYKVRADEFSKDLEVYENRKESKATDERMKEYFKMLKRNNIN
;
A
#
# COMPACT_ATOMS: atom_id res chain seq x y z
N MET A 1 46.68 9.20 7.39
CA MET A 1 45.46 8.60 7.96
C MET A 1 44.47 8.45 6.82
N LYS A 2 44.19 7.22 6.34
CA LYS A 2 43.27 7.03 5.21
C LYS A 2 41.85 7.35 5.68
N ILE A 3 41.25 8.37 5.08
CA ILE A 3 39.85 8.72 5.28
C ILE A 3 39.03 7.55 4.74
N LYS A 4 38.16 6.98 5.58
CA LYS A 4 37.23 5.94 5.16
C LYS A 4 36.10 6.66 4.44
N GLU A 5 36.19 6.79 3.12
CA GLU A 5 35.03 7.20 2.32
C GLU A 5 33.90 6.21 2.61
N ILE A 6 32.77 6.69 3.11
CA ILE A 6 31.55 5.87 3.14
C ILE A 6 31.09 5.80 1.69
N ASN A 7 31.20 4.62 1.09
CA ASN A 7 30.66 4.39 -0.24
C ASN A 7 29.12 4.37 -0.18
N GLU A 8 28.49 4.63 -1.31
CA GLU A 8 27.03 4.71 -1.42
C GLU A 8 26.30 3.47 -0.92
N SER A 9 26.85 2.30 -1.22
CA SER A 9 26.29 1.01 -0.82
C SER A 9 26.25 0.85 0.70
N SER A 10 27.32 1.24 1.41
CA SER A 10 27.39 1.17 2.87
C SER A 10 26.42 2.13 3.55
N LEU A 11 26.18 3.31 2.96
CA LEU A 11 25.17 4.23 3.49
C LEU A 11 23.75 3.65 3.30
N ILE A 12 23.45 3.15 2.11
CA ILE A 12 22.17 2.49 1.79
C ILE A 12 21.91 1.37 2.78
N GLU A 13 22.88 0.47 2.97
CA GLU A 13 22.74 -0.67 3.87
C GLU A 13 22.49 -0.22 5.32
N SER A 14 23.28 0.75 5.82
CA SER A 14 23.09 1.27 7.17
C SER A 14 21.73 1.90 7.38
N TYR A 15 21.21 2.59 6.36
CA TYR A 15 19.89 3.20 6.42
C TYR A 15 18.78 2.13 6.40
N LEU A 16 18.87 1.17 5.49
CA LEU A 16 17.93 0.04 5.41
C LEU A 16 17.87 -0.73 6.73
N GLN A 17 19.02 -0.99 7.37
CA GLN A 17 19.07 -1.66 8.67
C GLN A 17 18.40 -0.84 9.79
N ASP A 18 18.64 0.46 9.86
CA ASP A 18 18.00 1.31 10.88
C ASP A 18 16.49 1.38 10.68
N ARG A 19 16.04 1.55 9.43
CA ARG A 19 14.63 1.57 9.06
C ARG A 19 13.94 0.25 9.33
N TYR A 20 14.57 -0.86 8.93
CA TYR A 20 14.09 -2.20 9.22
C TYR A 20 13.85 -2.38 10.72
N ARG A 21 14.86 -2.02 11.55
CA ARG A 21 14.78 -2.15 13.00
C ARG A 21 13.64 -1.33 13.59
N LYS A 22 13.55 -0.03 13.26
CA LYS A 22 12.48 0.87 13.74
C LYS A 22 11.09 0.34 13.36
N THR A 23 10.93 -0.10 12.11
CA THR A 23 9.66 -0.66 11.60
C THR A 23 9.30 -1.96 12.33
N ALA A 24 10.24 -2.89 12.42
CA ALA A 24 10.03 -4.18 13.07
C ALA A 24 9.72 -4.03 14.57
N GLU A 25 10.41 -3.13 15.27
CA GLU A 25 10.15 -2.81 16.68
C GLU A 25 8.74 -2.22 16.86
N SER A 26 8.33 -1.27 16.02
CA SER A 26 7.00 -0.67 16.06
C SER A 26 5.90 -1.72 15.87
N ILE A 27 6.01 -2.55 14.84
CA ILE A 27 5.03 -3.60 14.55
C ILE A 27 4.97 -4.63 15.68
N LYS A 28 6.13 -5.07 16.21
CA LYS A 28 6.18 -6.02 17.34
C LYS A 28 5.54 -5.43 18.61
N GLN A 29 5.68 -4.13 18.85
CA GLN A 29 5.03 -3.46 19.98
C GLN A 29 3.51 -3.40 19.81
N GLU A 30 3.03 -3.07 18.61
CA GLU A 30 1.59 -3.01 18.29
C GLU A 30 0.92 -4.40 18.32
N LEU A 31 1.61 -5.44 17.86
CA LEU A 31 1.09 -6.80 17.81
C LEU A 31 1.15 -7.54 19.16
N GLY A 32 1.99 -7.11 20.10
CA GLY A 32 2.24 -7.82 21.36
C GLY A 32 3.01 -9.14 21.18
N GLN A 33 3.04 -9.99 22.22
CA GLN A 33 3.49 -11.38 22.07
C GLN A 33 2.41 -12.12 21.27
N ILE A 34 2.59 -12.23 19.96
CA ILE A 34 1.77 -13.11 19.14
C ILE A 34 2.14 -14.54 19.56
N ASP A 35 1.36 -15.12 20.48
CA ASP A 35 1.24 -16.57 20.51
C ASP A 35 0.52 -16.90 19.21
N ILE A 36 1.18 -17.54 18.24
CA ILE A 36 0.59 -17.83 16.93
C ILE A 36 0.17 -19.30 16.81
N PRO A 37 -0.90 -19.74 17.49
CA PRO A 37 -1.46 -21.06 17.24
C PRO A 37 -2.16 -21.17 15.89
N ASP A 38 -2.40 -20.07 15.16
CA ASP A 38 -3.20 -20.03 13.91
C ASP A 38 -2.57 -19.17 12.78
N VAL A 39 -1.29 -19.38 12.45
CA VAL A 39 -0.68 -18.72 11.27
C VAL A 39 -1.31 -19.27 9.99
N THR A 40 -1.84 -18.39 9.13
CA THR A 40 -2.31 -18.74 7.79
C THR A 40 -1.52 -17.99 6.72
N TYR A 41 -1.73 -18.34 5.44
CA TYR A 41 -1.17 -17.55 4.34
C TYR A 41 -1.72 -16.10 4.34
N GLU A 42 -3.00 -15.90 4.73
CA GLU A 42 -3.59 -14.57 4.84
C GLU A 42 -2.87 -13.73 5.91
N THR A 43 -2.45 -14.35 7.01
CA THR A 43 -1.63 -13.71 8.05
C THR A 43 -0.31 -13.20 7.49
N ALA A 44 0.35 -14.00 6.64
CA ALA A 44 1.59 -13.60 5.99
C ALA A 44 1.39 -12.43 5.02
N LEU A 45 0.28 -12.44 4.27
CA LEU A 45 -0.09 -11.33 3.37
C LEU A 45 -0.34 -10.05 4.15
N GLU A 46 -1.20 -10.08 5.18
CA GLU A 46 -1.55 -8.89 5.96
C GLU A 46 -0.34 -8.31 6.69
N LEU A 47 0.45 -9.14 7.39
CA LEU A 47 1.63 -8.67 8.11
C LEU A 47 2.73 -8.16 7.16
N GLY A 48 2.91 -8.82 6.01
CA GLY A 48 3.86 -8.39 4.99
C GLY A 48 3.50 -7.02 4.43
N SER A 49 2.23 -6.82 4.09
CA SER A 49 1.73 -5.53 3.59
C SER A 49 1.74 -4.43 4.64
N ILE A 50 1.43 -4.73 5.91
CA ILE A 50 1.58 -3.77 7.03
C ILE A 50 3.04 -3.36 7.16
N PHE A 51 3.98 -4.32 7.11
CA PHE A 51 5.40 -4.01 7.16
C PHE A 51 5.81 -3.09 6.02
N MET A 52 5.44 -3.43 4.77
CA MET A 52 5.76 -2.60 3.61
C MET A 52 5.23 -1.18 3.76
N PHE A 53 3.99 -1.03 4.24
CA PHE A 53 3.35 0.27 4.49
C PHE A 53 4.09 1.12 5.53
N GLN A 54 4.40 0.54 6.70
CA GLN A 54 5.14 1.26 7.74
C GLN A 54 6.57 1.58 7.28
N PHE A 55 7.20 0.66 6.54
CA PHE A 55 8.55 0.81 6.04
C PHE A 55 8.70 1.99 5.06
N GLY A 56 7.80 2.14 4.09
CA GLY A 56 7.91 3.22 3.09
C GLY A 56 7.04 4.45 3.34
N ARG A 57 6.31 4.53 4.46
CA ARG A 57 5.73 5.79 4.98
C ARG A 57 6.76 6.80 5.48
N THR A 58 8.04 6.43 5.50
CA THR A 58 9.15 7.26 5.95
C THR A 58 9.11 8.65 5.29
N ASN A 59 9.09 9.70 6.09
CA ASN A 59 9.07 11.07 5.61
C ASN A 59 10.48 11.70 5.62
N LYS A 60 10.61 12.90 5.04
CA LYS A 60 11.87 13.66 5.01
C LYS A 60 12.43 13.94 6.42
N GLU A 61 11.58 13.98 7.43
CA GLU A 61 11.95 14.26 8.82
C GLU A 61 12.63 13.06 9.48
N GLU A 62 12.12 11.84 9.30
CA GLU A 62 12.75 10.61 9.80
C GLU A 62 14.12 10.36 9.16
N PHE A 63 14.28 10.73 7.90
CA PHE A 63 15.57 10.71 7.24
C PHE A 63 16.52 11.78 7.81
N SER A 64 16.02 13.00 8.04
CA SER A 64 16.80 14.07 8.68
C SER A 64 17.26 13.68 10.09
N GLN A 65 16.43 12.95 10.85
CA GLN A 65 16.80 12.38 12.14
C GLN A 65 17.93 11.35 12.00
N PHE A 66 17.84 10.40 11.07
CA PHE A 66 18.92 9.43 10.81
C PHE A 66 20.25 10.13 10.48
N ILE A 67 20.21 11.16 9.64
CA ILE A 67 21.39 11.93 9.24
C ILE A 67 22.00 12.68 10.42
N ASN A 68 21.17 13.29 11.26
CA ASN A 68 21.62 13.96 12.47
C ASN A 68 22.20 12.97 13.50
N GLU A 69 21.54 11.83 13.72
CA GLU A 69 21.98 10.75 14.62
C GLU A 69 23.32 10.14 14.18
N LYS A 70 23.53 10.00 12.86
CA LYS A 70 24.75 9.45 12.27
C LYS A 70 25.82 10.49 11.95
N GLN A 71 25.57 11.77 12.24
CA GLN A 71 26.48 12.89 11.95
C GLN A 71 26.90 12.98 10.47
N ILE A 72 25.96 12.77 9.56
CA ILE A 72 26.17 12.83 8.11
C ILE A 72 25.84 14.25 7.61
N GLU A 73 26.59 14.77 6.63
CA GLU A 73 26.31 16.07 6.01
C GLU A 73 26.33 15.91 4.47
N PHE A 74 25.25 16.36 3.80
CA PHE A 74 25.16 16.39 2.34
C PHE A 74 25.61 17.76 1.84
N THR A 75 26.51 17.82 0.85
CA THR A 75 26.96 19.09 0.27
C THR A 75 26.88 19.06 -1.25
N ASP A 76 26.35 20.14 -1.83
CA ASP A 76 26.37 20.36 -3.29
C ASP A 76 27.70 21.00 -3.76
N ASN A 77 28.65 21.25 -2.84
CA ASN A 77 29.79 22.13 -3.12
C ASN A 77 31.14 21.53 -2.67
N LYS A 78 31.94 21.14 -3.68
CA LYS A 78 33.22 20.41 -3.54
C LYS A 78 34.29 21.10 -2.67
N LEU A 79 34.21 22.42 -2.45
CA LEU A 79 35.17 23.18 -1.63
C LEU A 79 34.90 23.05 -0.13
N SER A 80 33.63 22.98 0.28
CA SER A 80 33.22 22.80 1.67
C SER A 80 33.61 21.41 2.20
N ALA A 81 33.53 20.42 1.31
CA ALA A 81 33.98 19.04 1.53
C ALA A 81 35.43 18.95 2.04
N TYR A 82 36.32 19.74 1.45
CA TYR A 82 37.75 19.71 1.77
C TYR A 82 38.06 20.22 3.19
N PHE A 83 37.29 21.19 3.69
CA PHE A 83 37.53 21.81 4.99
C PHE A 83 36.94 21.02 6.17
N ASN A 84 35.80 20.36 6.00
CA ASN A 84 35.18 19.54 7.06
C ASN A 84 35.98 18.28 7.37
N VAL A 85 36.56 17.66 6.35
CA VAL A 85 37.47 16.51 6.46
C VAL A 85 38.75 16.84 7.24
N LEU A 86 39.30 18.05 7.05
CA LEU A 86 40.52 18.50 7.73
C LEU A 86 40.31 18.74 9.24
N LEU A 87 39.07 19.01 9.66
CA LEU A 87 38.68 19.38 11.02
C LEU A 87 38.02 18.26 11.85
N ARG A 88 37.93 17.03 11.31
CA ARG A 88 37.31 15.85 11.97
C ARG A 88 35.88 16.08 12.49
N ARG A 89 35.09 16.91 11.80
CA ARG A 89 33.68 17.12 12.13
C ARG A 89 32.83 16.55 10.98
N LYS A 90 32.07 15.50 11.28
CA LYS A 90 31.08 14.82 10.41
C LYS A 90 31.64 13.96 9.26
N VAL A 91 30.87 12.94 8.88
CA VAL A 91 31.19 12.03 7.77
C VAL A 91 30.41 12.45 6.54
N GLU A 92 31.11 12.82 5.48
CA GLU A 92 30.50 13.34 4.25
C GLU A 92 30.11 12.19 3.30
N VAL A 93 28.93 12.30 2.69
CA VAL A 93 28.48 11.35 1.66
C VAL A 93 27.92 12.12 0.46
N ASN A 94 28.48 11.85 -0.72
CA ASN A 94 28.09 12.46 -1.98
C ASN A 94 26.95 11.66 -2.66
N ILE A 95 25.74 11.75 -2.09
CA ILE A 95 24.52 11.12 -2.64
C ILE A 95 23.37 12.11 -2.57
N ASP A 96 22.62 12.19 -3.67
CA ASP A 96 21.35 12.88 -3.73
C ASP A 96 20.28 12.14 -2.89
N PHE A 97 19.56 12.89 -2.06
CA PHE A 97 18.45 12.42 -1.23
C PHE A 97 17.41 11.64 -2.04
N GLU A 98 17.02 12.17 -3.21
CA GLU A 98 16.02 11.53 -4.06
C GLU A 98 16.50 10.17 -4.56
N ARG A 99 17.77 10.10 -4.98
CA ARG A 99 18.41 8.86 -5.40
C ARG A 99 18.47 7.83 -4.29
N LEU A 100 18.71 8.24 -3.05
CA LEU A 100 18.73 7.33 -1.91
C LEU A 100 17.34 6.80 -1.58
N VAL A 101 16.33 7.67 -1.57
CA VAL A 101 14.92 7.29 -1.38
C VAL A 101 14.50 6.25 -2.42
N GLN A 102 14.84 6.49 -3.69
CA GLN A 102 14.55 5.59 -4.81
C GLN A 102 15.27 4.24 -4.75
N LYS A 103 16.41 4.15 -4.05
CA LYS A 103 17.14 2.90 -3.83
C LYS A 103 16.75 2.18 -2.53
N THR A 104 15.88 2.76 -1.72
CA THR A 104 15.56 2.27 -0.38
C THR A 104 14.06 2.13 -0.16
N ILE A 105 13.42 3.17 0.37
CA ILE A 105 12.03 3.13 0.85
C ILE A 105 11.00 3.25 -0.27
N ALA A 106 11.35 3.86 -1.41
CA ALA A 106 10.46 3.95 -2.57
C ALA A 106 10.62 2.77 -3.53
N ASN A 107 11.58 1.87 -3.28
CA ASN A 107 11.80 0.69 -4.10
C ASN A 107 10.90 -0.45 -3.60
N TYR A 108 10.01 -0.93 -4.47
CA TYR A 108 9.05 -1.96 -4.11
C TYR A 108 9.72 -3.31 -3.79
N ASP A 109 10.76 -3.69 -4.54
CA ASP A 109 11.49 -4.93 -4.30
C ASP A 109 12.23 -4.91 -2.96
N VAL A 110 12.83 -3.78 -2.60
CA VAL A 110 13.46 -3.60 -1.28
C VAL A 110 12.43 -3.77 -0.16
N ALA A 111 11.28 -3.09 -0.26
CA ALA A 111 10.23 -3.18 0.76
C ALA A 111 9.72 -4.63 0.90
N LYS A 112 9.49 -5.31 -0.22
CA LYS A 112 9.09 -6.73 -0.29
C LYS A 112 10.12 -7.65 0.38
N GLU A 113 11.41 -7.48 0.09
CA GLU A 113 12.49 -8.27 0.70
C GLU A 113 12.61 -8.03 2.21
N GLN A 114 12.51 -6.77 2.65
CA GLN A 114 12.51 -6.45 4.08
C GLN A 114 11.28 -7.05 4.80
N ALA A 115 10.10 -7.02 4.17
CA ALA A 115 8.90 -7.66 4.71
C ALA A 115 9.06 -9.18 4.84
N ALA A 116 9.59 -9.86 3.82
CA ALA A 116 9.83 -11.30 3.87
C ALA A 116 10.82 -11.68 4.98
N LYS A 117 11.88 -10.88 5.17
CA LYS A 117 12.82 -11.03 6.28
C LYS A 117 12.11 -10.91 7.64
N PHE A 118 11.25 -9.91 7.79
CA PHE A 118 10.47 -9.70 9.01
C PHE A 118 9.52 -10.87 9.31
N LEU A 119 8.78 -11.36 8.31
CA LEU A 119 7.89 -12.51 8.44
C LEU A 119 8.65 -13.76 8.93
N ASN A 120 9.85 -13.98 8.39
CA ASN A 120 10.71 -15.07 8.83
C ASN A 120 11.17 -14.90 10.30
N GLU A 121 11.55 -13.69 10.71
CA GLU A 121 11.99 -13.40 12.09
C GLU A 121 10.88 -13.59 13.14
N ILE A 122 9.61 -13.36 12.77
CA ILE A 122 8.48 -13.58 13.68
C ILE A 122 7.91 -15.00 13.62
N GLY A 123 8.54 -15.91 12.87
CA GLY A 123 8.20 -17.33 12.85
C GLY A 123 7.12 -17.73 11.84
N ILE A 124 6.84 -16.92 10.80
CA ILE A 124 5.93 -17.33 9.73
C ILE A 124 6.56 -18.48 8.93
N PRO A 125 5.84 -19.58 8.68
CA PRO A 125 6.35 -20.69 7.88
C PRO A 125 6.74 -20.27 6.45
N SER A 126 7.87 -20.79 5.97
CA SER A 126 8.41 -20.46 4.64
C SER A 126 7.42 -20.66 3.47
N PRO A 127 6.53 -21.68 3.46
CA PRO A 127 5.50 -21.77 2.42
C PRO A 127 4.58 -20.55 2.33
N PHE A 128 4.22 -19.94 3.47
CA PHE A 128 3.38 -18.75 3.50
C PHE A 128 4.15 -17.48 3.11
N ILE A 129 5.44 -17.40 3.48
CA ILE A 129 6.32 -16.33 3.00
C ILE A 129 6.48 -16.41 1.48
N ASN A 130 6.64 -17.62 0.92
CA ASN A 130 6.71 -17.82 -0.52
C ASN A 130 5.41 -17.40 -1.22
N THR A 131 4.25 -17.69 -0.62
CA THR A 131 2.95 -17.20 -1.11
C THR A 131 2.89 -15.68 -1.09
N PHE A 132 3.34 -15.02 -0.01
CA PHE A 132 3.44 -13.57 0.05
C PHE A 132 4.34 -13.00 -1.06
N MET A 133 5.53 -13.56 -1.24
CA MET A 133 6.45 -13.13 -2.30
C MET A 133 5.81 -13.27 -3.68
N LYS A 134 5.19 -14.43 -3.97
CA LYS A 134 4.49 -14.66 -5.24
C LYS A 134 3.31 -13.71 -5.43
N ASN A 135 2.57 -13.40 -4.36
CA ASN A 135 1.48 -12.44 -4.41
C ASN A 135 2.01 -11.04 -4.75
N ALA A 136 3.08 -10.59 -4.09
CA ALA A 136 3.71 -9.30 -4.35
C ALA A 136 4.23 -9.15 -5.80
N GLU A 137 4.77 -10.24 -6.36
CA GLU A 137 5.12 -10.34 -7.79
C GLU A 137 3.89 -10.20 -8.69
N THR A 138 2.82 -10.92 -8.37
CA THR A 138 1.57 -10.87 -9.14
C THR A 138 0.93 -9.49 -9.07
N ILE A 139 0.97 -8.81 -7.92
CA ILE A 139 0.53 -7.40 -7.77
C ILE A 139 1.29 -6.51 -8.74
N ARG A 140 2.62 -6.65 -8.84
CA ARG A 140 3.44 -5.85 -9.74
C ARG A 140 3.04 -6.03 -11.20
N ASP A 141 2.86 -7.28 -11.64
CA ASP A 141 2.44 -7.58 -13.02
C ASP A 141 1.04 -7.00 -13.31
N LEU A 142 0.09 -7.18 -12.39
CA LEU A 142 -1.27 -6.64 -12.53
C LEU A 142 -1.31 -5.11 -12.48
N ALA A 143 -0.46 -4.49 -11.67
CA ALA A 143 -0.33 -3.03 -11.60
C ALA A 143 0.23 -2.44 -12.89
N GLU A 144 1.13 -3.15 -13.58
CA GLU A 144 1.63 -2.73 -14.89
C GLU A 144 0.51 -2.72 -15.92
N VAL A 145 -0.31 -3.79 -15.97
CA VAL A 145 -1.49 -3.85 -16.84
C VAL A 145 -2.46 -2.71 -16.50
N LEU A 146 -2.74 -2.48 -15.22
CA LEU A 146 -3.62 -1.41 -14.76
C LEU A 146 -3.13 -0.02 -15.20
N ALA A 147 -1.82 0.22 -15.08
CA ALA A 147 -1.21 1.47 -15.49
C ALA A 147 -1.28 1.64 -17.01
N CYS A 148 -0.90 0.63 -17.79
CA CYS A 148 -0.97 0.69 -19.25
C CYS A 148 -2.41 0.95 -19.75
N ASP A 149 -3.41 0.30 -19.16
CA ASP A 149 -4.82 0.58 -19.45
C ASP A 149 -5.18 2.03 -19.09
N TYR A 150 -4.74 2.55 -17.95
CA TYR A 150 -4.97 3.94 -17.55
C TYR A 150 -4.42 4.91 -18.60
N PHE A 151 -3.16 4.71 -19.01
CA PHE A 151 -2.50 5.52 -20.03
C PHE A 151 -3.27 5.47 -21.36
N TYR A 152 -3.69 4.27 -21.78
CA TYR A 152 -4.42 4.07 -23.01
C TYR A 152 -5.74 4.85 -23.04
N HIS A 153 -6.51 4.79 -21.95
CA HIS A 153 -7.83 5.42 -21.89
C HIS A 153 -7.77 6.94 -21.66
N ASN A 154 -6.81 7.41 -20.86
CA ASN A 154 -6.76 8.81 -20.45
C ASN A 154 -5.78 9.65 -21.29
N GLY A 155 -4.88 9.02 -22.05
CA GLY A 155 -3.80 9.70 -22.78
C GLY A 155 -2.77 10.37 -21.87
N ILE A 156 -2.90 10.19 -20.55
CA ILE A 156 -2.03 10.75 -19.53
C ILE A 156 -1.67 9.67 -18.52
N LYS A 157 -0.56 9.91 -17.83
CA LYS A 157 -0.05 9.00 -16.82
C LYS A 157 -0.87 9.11 -15.53
N PRO A 158 -1.08 8.01 -14.78
CA PRO A 158 -1.75 8.08 -13.49
C PRO A 158 -0.83 8.85 -12.53
N ARG A 159 -1.40 9.86 -11.89
CA ARG A 159 -0.67 10.71 -10.95
C ARG A 159 -0.50 9.97 -9.62
N GLN A 160 0.63 10.16 -8.94
CA GLN A 160 0.92 9.49 -7.66
C GLN A 160 -0.13 9.81 -6.57
N ASP A 161 -0.70 11.02 -6.60
CA ASP A 161 -1.75 11.45 -5.66
C ASP A 161 -3.07 10.68 -5.79
N ILE A 162 -3.28 9.93 -6.88
CA ILE A 162 -4.42 9.02 -7.03
C ILE A 162 -4.30 7.85 -6.05
N PHE A 163 -3.08 7.44 -5.70
CA PHE A 163 -2.82 6.25 -4.87
C PHE A 163 -2.42 6.59 -3.43
N ASP A 164 -1.72 7.70 -3.25
CA ASP A 164 -1.08 8.04 -1.98
C ASP A 164 -2.08 8.23 -0.83
N GLY A 165 -1.93 7.41 0.21
CA GLY A 165 -2.71 7.53 1.46
C GLY A 165 -4.20 7.24 1.32
N LYS A 166 -4.63 6.66 0.20
CA LYS A 166 -6.03 6.36 -0.09
C LYS A 166 -6.35 4.89 0.15
N HIS A 167 -7.59 4.63 0.53
CA HIS A 167 -8.15 3.29 0.57
C HIS A 167 -8.35 2.76 -0.86
N LEU A 168 -8.20 1.45 -1.10
CA LEU A 168 -8.36 0.82 -2.42
C LEU A 168 -9.66 1.21 -3.11
N TYR A 169 -10.75 1.23 -2.35
CA TYR A 169 -12.06 1.62 -2.88
C TYR A 169 -12.01 3.01 -3.52
N THR A 170 -11.37 3.98 -2.87
CA THR A 170 -11.22 5.33 -3.39
C THR A 170 -10.33 5.34 -4.62
N ILE A 171 -9.21 4.60 -4.60
CA ILE A 171 -8.30 4.48 -5.75
C ILE A 171 -9.06 3.93 -6.96
N PHE A 172 -9.73 2.79 -6.80
CA PHE A 172 -10.47 2.14 -7.89
C PHE A 172 -11.60 3.00 -8.43
N LYS A 173 -12.28 3.75 -7.56
CA LYS A 173 -13.29 4.71 -7.98
C LYS A 173 -12.70 5.88 -8.78
N GLU A 174 -11.56 6.41 -8.36
CA GLU A 174 -10.88 7.52 -9.04
C GLU A 174 -10.24 7.12 -10.37
N LEU A 175 -9.77 5.87 -10.50
CA LEU A 175 -9.26 5.37 -11.78
C LEU A 175 -10.36 5.36 -12.85
N GLY A 176 -11.63 5.15 -12.49
CA GLY A 176 -12.77 5.15 -13.40
C GLY A 176 -13.18 3.76 -13.91
N GLU A 177 -14.09 3.70 -14.88
CA GLU A 177 -14.77 2.45 -15.30
C GLU A 177 -14.29 1.86 -16.64
N ASP A 178 -13.34 2.53 -17.29
CA ASP A 178 -12.94 2.20 -18.67
C ASP A 178 -12.03 0.98 -18.79
N TYR A 179 -11.47 0.49 -17.67
CA TYR A 179 -10.65 -0.73 -17.59
C TYR A 179 -11.52 -1.97 -17.81
N LYS A 180 -11.43 -2.56 -19.00
CA LYS A 180 -12.19 -3.77 -19.35
C LYS A 180 -11.42 -5.07 -19.10
N ASN A 181 -10.13 -4.97 -18.77
CA ASN A 181 -9.23 -6.12 -18.78
C ASN A 181 -9.02 -6.68 -17.37
N ILE A 182 -8.90 -5.82 -16.36
CA ILE A 182 -8.68 -6.22 -14.97
C ILE A 182 -9.99 -6.23 -14.21
N ASN A 183 -10.26 -7.34 -13.52
CA ASN A 183 -11.30 -7.40 -12.50
C ASN A 183 -10.72 -6.99 -11.14
N ILE A 184 -11.41 -6.07 -10.48
CA ILE A 184 -10.98 -5.50 -9.20
C ILE A 184 -12.15 -5.56 -8.23
N GLY A 185 -11.93 -6.04 -7.02
CA GLY A 185 -13.00 -6.14 -6.03
C GLY A 185 -12.53 -6.34 -4.60
N PHE A 186 -13.47 -6.71 -3.73
CA PHE A 186 -13.19 -7.05 -2.33
C PHE A 186 -13.81 -8.40 -1.97
N ALA A 187 -13.00 -9.33 -1.48
CA ALA A 187 -13.45 -10.64 -1.04
C ALA A 187 -14.32 -10.59 0.22
N ASP A 188 -14.20 -9.53 1.03
CA ASP A 188 -14.95 -9.30 2.26
C ASP A 188 -16.01 -8.19 2.11
N ASN A 189 -16.57 -8.02 0.91
CA ASN A 189 -17.62 -7.04 0.63
C ASN A 189 -18.85 -7.15 1.55
N HIS A 190 -19.20 -8.35 2.02
CA HIS A 190 -20.28 -8.58 2.98
C HIS A 190 -20.04 -7.93 4.36
N LYS A 191 -18.83 -7.44 4.65
CA LYS A 191 -18.50 -6.77 5.92
C LYS A 191 -18.78 -5.27 5.93
N TRP A 192 -19.15 -4.68 4.80
CA TRP A 192 -19.49 -3.26 4.70
C TRP A 192 -20.64 -2.93 5.62
N ARG A 193 -20.46 -1.94 6.50
CA ARG A 193 -21.51 -1.50 7.41
C ARG A 193 -21.25 -0.11 7.94
N TYR A 194 -22.32 0.56 8.35
CA TYR A 194 -22.21 1.71 9.23
C TYR A 194 -22.20 1.25 10.68
N GLU A 195 -21.18 1.67 11.42
CA GLU A 195 -21.05 1.47 12.85
C GLU A 195 -20.88 2.86 13.49
N ASN A 196 -21.84 3.28 14.34
CA ASN A 196 -21.83 4.60 14.97
C ASN A 196 -21.68 5.79 13.99
N ASN A 197 -22.42 5.78 12.87
CA ASN A 197 -22.31 6.76 11.77
C ASN A 197 -20.94 6.82 11.07
N ILE A 198 -20.08 5.82 11.28
CA ILE A 198 -18.81 5.67 10.59
C ILE A 198 -18.96 4.55 9.56
N LEU A 199 -18.59 4.82 8.31
CA LEU A 199 -18.56 3.81 7.25
C LEU A 199 -17.36 2.88 7.48
N ILE A 200 -17.64 1.59 7.70
CA ILE A 200 -16.63 0.54 7.78
C ILE A 200 -16.45 -0.05 6.39
N LEU A 201 -15.28 0.22 5.81
CA LEU A 201 -14.86 -0.26 4.49
C LEU A 201 -14.31 -1.70 4.54
N PRO A 202 -14.39 -2.44 3.42
CA PRO A 202 -13.82 -3.79 3.29
C PRO A 202 -12.29 -3.72 3.35
N LYS A 203 -11.63 -4.82 3.67
CA LYS A 203 -10.17 -4.83 3.85
C LYS A 203 -9.44 -5.79 2.90
N LYS A 204 -10.15 -6.74 2.29
CA LYS A 204 -9.56 -7.79 1.44
C LYS A 204 -9.76 -7.46 -0.03
N GLY A 205 -9.01 -6.50 -0.55
CA GLY A 205 -9.04 -6.16 -1.98
C GLY A 205 -8.40 -7.26 -2.84
N TYR A 206 -8.75 -7.33 -4.11
CA TYR A 206 -8.08 -8.21 -5.08
C TYR A 206 -8.02 -7.58 -6.48
N MET A 207 -7.06 -8.05 -7.27
CA MET A 207 -6.99 -7.83 -8.73
C MET A 207 -6.89 -9.17 -9.47
N GLN A 208 -7.49 -9.25 -10.64
CA GLN A 208 -7.45 -10.44 -11.49
C GLN A 208 -7.37 -10.09 -12.98
N TYR A 209 -6.49 -10.77 -13.72
CA TYR A 209 -6.32 -10.64 -15.17
C TYR A 209 -5.81 -11.95 -15.77
N MET A 210 -6.45 -12.46 -16.84
CA MET A 210 -6.00 -13.67 -17.58
C MET A 210 -5.55 -14.85 -16.70
N GLY A 211 -6.31 -15.17 -15.65
CA GLY A 211 -6.01 -16.28 -14.73
C GLY A 211 -4.96 -15.97 -13.65
N GLN A 212 -4.34 -14.79 -13.67
CA GLN A 212 -3.58 -14.25 -12.55
C GLN A 212 -4.55 -13.64 -11.53
N TYR A 213 -4.28 -13.84 -10.25
CA TYR A 213 -5.05 -13.31 -9.13
C TYR A 213 -4.07 -12.85 -8.04
N ALA A 214 -4.29 -11.65 -7.51
CA ALA A 214 -3.51 -11.12 -6.40
C ALA A 214 -4.42 -10.50 -5.34
N ASP A 215 -4.09 -10.79 -4.09
CA ASP A 215 -4.71 -10.19 -2.91
C ASP A 215 -4.03 -8.87 -2.57
N LEU A 216 -4.81 -7.79 -2.50
CA LEU A 216 -4.40 -6.46 -2.06
C LEU A 216 -4.92 -6.24 -0.64
N ILE A 217 -4.19 -6.77 0.35
CA ILE A 217 -4.62 -6.80 1.74
C ILE A 217 -3.78 -5.81 2.54
N ASN A 218 -4.38 -4.70 2.96
CA ASN A 218 -3.82 -3.84 4.00
C ASN A 218 -4.95 -3.08 4.70
N SER A 219 -5.01 -3.18 6.03
CA SER A 219 -6.05 -2.58 6.88
C SER A 219 -5.87 -1.07 7.14
N TYR A 220 -4.70 -0.49 6.83
CA TYR A 220 -4.35 0.90 7.18
C TYR A 220 -4.18 1.85 5.98
N GLY A 221 -4.24 1.35 4.75
CA GLY A 221 -4.07 2.20 3.56
C GLY A 221 -4.12 1.42 2.27
N SER A 222 -5.15 0.59 2.10
CA SER A 222 -5.24 -0.61 1.26
C SER A 222 -4.61 -0.57 -0.15
N GLY A 223 -4.29 0.58 -0.75
CA GLY A 223 -3.56 0.67 -2.02
C GLY A 223 -2.08 1.03 -1.89
N TYR A 224 -1.47 0.84 -0.73
CA TYR A 224 -0.07 1.16 -0.51
C TYR A 224 0.86 0.47 -1.53
N GLU A 225 0.61 -0.79 -1.85
CA GLU A 225 1.37 -1.57 -2.82
C GLU A 225 1.33 -0.89 -4.19
N LEU A 226 0.13 -0.46 -4.64
CA LEU A 226 -0.04 0.29 -5.87
C LEU A 226 0.67 1.65 -5.78
N SER A 227 0.51 2.39 -4.67
CA SER A 227 1.17 3.69 -4.49
C SER A 227 2.70 3.59 -4.53
N THR A 228 3.26 2.53 -3.94
CA THR A 228 4.71 2.28 -3.91
C THR A 228 5.22 1.95 -5.30
N LEU A 229 4.51 1.11 -6.04
CA LEU A 229 4.84 0.80 -7.44
C LEU A 229 4.81 2.07 -8.31
N MET A 230 3.81 2.94 -8.12
CA MET A 230 3.70 4.19 -8.89
C MET A 230 4.75 5.25 -8.50
N ARG A 231 5.38 5.12 -7.33
CA ARG A 231 6.53 5.94 -6.90
C ARG A 231 7.87 5.39 -7.37
N ASP A 232 7.92 4.10 -7.71
CA ASP A 232 9.13 3.45 -8.19
C ASP A 232 9.42 3.86 -9.64
N ASN A 233 10.46 4.69 -9.81
CA ASN A 233 10.85 5.20 -11.13
C ASN A 233 11.22 4.10 -12.12
N SER A 234 11.72 2.96 -11.64
CA SER A 234 12.09 1.83 -12.50
C SER A 234 10.87 1.11 -13.05
N PHE A 235 9.87 0.88 -12.18
CA PHE A 235 8.57 0.36 -12.57
C PHE A 235 7.88 1.30 -13.56
N TYR A 236 7.89 2.60 -13.27
CA TYR A 236 7.24 3.59 -14.12
C TYR A 236 7.83 3.67 -15.53
N LYS A 237 9.17 3.60 -15.65
CA LYS A 237 9.84 3.49 -16.95
C LYS A 237 9.47 2.21 -17.69
N LYS A 238 9.27 1.11 -16.97
CA LYS A 238 8.81 -0.16 -17.56
C LYS A 238 7.42 0.03 -18.17
N VAL A 239 6.47 0.63 -17.43
CA VAL A 239 5.12 0.95 -17.92
C VAL A 239 5.17 1.83 -19.18
N GLU A 240 5.97 2.91 -19.18
CA GLU A 240 6.12 3.79 -20.34
C GLU A 240 6.64 3.04 -21.58
N ASN A 241 7.64 2.18 -21.39
CA ASN A 241 8.19 1.37 -22.47
C ASN A 241 7.15 0.37 -22.99
N SER A 242 6.41 -0.29 -22.09
CA SER A 242 5.33 -1.21 -22.45
C SER A 242 4.25 -0.50 -23.26
N PHE A 243 3.84 0.71 -22.84
CA PHE A 243 2.85 1.53 -23.54
C PHE A 243 3.32 1.96 -24.94
N ASN A 244 4.56 2.47 -25.04
CA ASN A 244 5.12 2.97 -26.30
C ASN A 244 5.39 1.86 -27.33
N ASN A 245 5.43 0.59 -26.91
CA ASN A 245 5.58 -0.56 -27.79
C ASN A 245 4.21 -1.13 -28.21
N ASP A 246 3.32 -0.25 -28.67
CA ASP A 246 1.98 -0.57 -29.19
C ASP A 246 1.08 -1.36 -28.21
N TYR A 247 1.06 -0.95 -26.94
CA TYR A 247 0.13 -1.54 -25.97
C TYR A 247 -1.33 -1.37 -26.44
N SER A 248 -2.07 -2.47 -26.43
CA SER A 248 -3.52 -2.48 -26.64
C SER A 248 -4.20 -3.27 -25.53
N PRO A 249 -5.24 -2.70 -24.87
CA PRO A 249 -6.06 -3.42 -23.91
C PRO A 249 -6.56 -4.76 -24.46
N ALA A 250 -6.42 -5.83 -23.69
CA ALA A 250 -6.96 -7.13 -24.06
C ALA A 250 -8.48 -7.16 -23.86
N ASN A 251 -9.25 -7.33 -24.94
CA ASN A 251 -10.71 -7.32 -24.90
C ASN A 251 -11.25 -8.63 -24.30
N TYR A 252 -11.13 -8.82 -22.98
CA TYR A 252 -11.24 -10.14 -22.33
C TYR A 252 -12.50 -10.35 -21.49
N HIS A 253 -13.30 -9.31 -21.19
CA HIS A 253 -14.48 -9.47 -20.32
C HIS A 253 -15.76 -8.78 -20.83
N ASP A 254 -16.83 -9.59 -20.99
CA ASP A 254 -18.23 -9.15 -21.10
C ASP A 254 -18.90 -8.93 -19.73
N TYR A 255 -18.35 -9.53 -18.67
CA TYR A 255 -18.86 -9.41 -17.29
C TYR A 255 -17.80 -8.74 -16.41
N LYS A 256 -18.14 -7.55 -15.93
CA LYS A 256 -17.33 -6.82 -14.97
C LYS A 256 -17.91 -7.07 -13.58
N VAL A 257 -17.10 -7.48 -12.61
CA VAL A 257 -17.46 -7.34 -11.19
C VAL A 257 -16.76 -6.10 -10.70
N ARG A 258 -17.51 -5.01 -10.54
CA ARG A 258 -16.94 -3.66 -10.48
C ARG A 258 -17.09 -2.98 -9.12
N ALA A 259 -16.14 -2.11 -8.79
CA ALA A 259 -16.24 -1.17 -7.68
C ALA A 259 -17.53 -0.29 -7.71
N ASP A 260 -18.04 0.08 -8.90
CA ASP A 260 -19.26 0.91 -9.08
C ASP A 260 -20.58 0.13 -9.02
N GLU A 261 -20.58 -1.15 -9.40
CA GLU A 261 -21.73 -2.03 -9.18
C GLU A 261 -21.97 -2.24 -7.67
N PHE A 262 -20.91 -2.18 -6.86
CA PHE A 262 -21.01 -2.18 -5.39
C PHE A 262 -21.61 -0.89 -4.81
N SER A 263 -21.47 0.29 -5.46
CA SER A 263 -22.19 1.50 -5.03
C SER A 263 -23.71 1.36 -5.15
N LYS A 264 -24.19 0.63 -6.17
CA LYS A 264 -25.62 0.33 -6.33
C LYS A 264 -26.08 -0.65 -5.25
N ASP A 265 -25.29 -1.66 -4.93
CA ASP A 265 -25.59 -2.58 -3.83
C ASP A 265 -25.57 -1.88 -2.46
N LEU A 266 -24.68 -0.91 -2.27
CA LEU A 266 -24.65 -0.05 -1.08
C LEU A 266 -25.92 0.80 -0.99
N GLU A 267 -26.30 1.48 -2.06
CA GLU A 267 -27.53 2.28 -2.13
C GLU A 267 -28.78 1.40 -1.90
N VAL A 268 -28.82 0.19 -2.47
CA VAL A 268 -29.89 -0.79 -2.24
C VAL A 268 -29.92 -1.27 -0.79
N TYR A 269 -28.76 -1.50 -0.18
CA TYR A 269 -28.65 -1.84 1.23
C TYR A 269 -29.10 -0.69 2.15
N GLU A 270 -28.69 0.55 1.85
CA GLU A 270 -29.08 1.78 2.54
C GLU A 270 -30.61 1.96 2.52
N ASN A 271 -31.21 1.87 1.33
CA ASN A 271 -32.65 1.93 1.14
C ASN A 271 -33.39 0.84 1.95
N ARG A 272 -32.87 -0.38 1.99
CA ARG A 272 -33.46 -1.48 2.79
C ARG A 272 -33.34 -1.24 4.30
N LYS A 273 -32.24 -0.63 4.76
CA LYS A 273 -32.01 -0.32 6.17
C LYS A 273 -32.91 0.82 6.64
N GLU A 274 -33.04 1.89 5.86
CA GLU A 274 -33.96 2.99 6.15
C GLU A 274 -35.42 2.55 6.16
N SER A 275 -35.82 1.70 5.21
CA SER A 275 -37.16 1.11 5.19
C SER A 275 -37.44 0.32 6.47
N LYS A 276 -36.50 -0.52 6.93
CA LYS A 276 -36.66 -1.28 8.18
C LYS A 276 -36.74 -0.39 9.42
N ALA A 277 -35.88 0.62 9.51
CA ALA A 277 -35.90 1.56 10.64
C ALA A 277 -37.20 2.36 10.68
N THR A 278 -37.76 2.73 9.52
CA THR A 278 -39.04 3.40 9.40
C THR A 278 -40.19 2.49 9.83
N ASP A 279 -40.19 1.23 9.41
CA ASP A 279 -41.18 0.22 9.81
C ASP A 279 -41.17 -0.02 11.33
N GLU A 280 -39.98 -0.06 11.95
CA GLU A 280 -39.83 -0.21 13.40
C GLU A 280 -40.38 1.01 14.16
N ARG A 281 -40.05 2.23 13.72
CA ARG A 281 -40.60 3.47 14.30
C ARG A 281 -42.12 3.54 14.17
N MET A 282 -42.67 3.13 13.03
CA MET A 282 -44.13 3.07 12.83
C MET A 282 -44.78 2.05 13.77
N LYS A 283 -44.18 0.87 13.94
CA LYS A 283 -44.66 -0.15 14.89
C LYS A 283 -44.63 0.37 16.33
N GLU A 284 -43.58 1.09 16.74
CA GLU A 284 -43.51 1.70 18.07
C GLU A 284 -44.54 2.81 18.25
N TYR A 285 -44.70 3.69 17.27
CA TYR A 285 -45.73 4.73 17.28
C TYR A 285 -47.14 4.15 17.43
N PHE A 286 -47.48 3.10 16.67
CA PHE A 286 -48.77 2.43 16.81
C PHE A 286 -48.94 1.69 18.15
N LYS A 287 -47.86 1.15 18.72
CA LYS A 287 -47.89 0.60 20.10
C LYS A 287 -48.17 1.71 21.13
N MET A 288 -47.57 2.89 20.98
CA MET A 288 -47.81 4.03 21.86
C MET A 288 -49.25 4.55 21.75
N LEU A 289 -49.77 4.71 20.53
CA LEU A 289 -51.18 5.10 20.32
C LEU A 289 -52.17 4.09 20.93
N LYS A 290 -51.91 2.78 20.77
CA LYS A 290 -52.74 1.75 21.40
C LYS A 290 -52.67 1.80 22.92
N ARG A 291 -51.52 2.11 23.52
CA ARG A 291 -51.39 2.29 24.98
C ARG A 291 -52.11 3.53 25.48
N ASN A 292 -52.09 4.62 24.71
CA ASN A 292 -52.72 5.88 25.09
C ASN A 292 -54.24 5.91 24.87
N ASN A 293 -54.78 5.04 24.01
CA ASN A 293 -56.22 4.88 23.77
C ASN A 293 -56.88 3.80 24.67
N ILE A 294 -56.17 3.30 25.69
CA ILE A 294 -56.70 2.34 26.68
C ILE A 294 -56.92 3.02 28.07
N ASN A 295 -56.76 4.35 28.16
CA ASN A 295 -57.16 5.14 29.34
C ASN A 295 -58.45 5.92 29.09
#